data_AF-A0A6A6BY00-F1
#
_entry.id   AF-A0A6A6BY00-F1
#
_cell.length_a   1.000
_cell.length_b   1.000
_cell.length_c   1.000
_cell.angle_alpha   90.00
_cell.angle_beta   90.00
_cell.angle_gamma   90.00
#
_symmetry.space_group_name_H-M   'P 1'
#
loop_
_entity.id
_entity.type
_entity.pdbx_description
1 polymer ?
#
loop_
_entity_poly.entity_id
_entity_poly.type
_entity_poly.pdbx_seq_one_letter_code
_entity_poly.pdbx_strand_id
1 'polypeptide(L)'
;MTSAIDNFRGSPSEYILYLEKTIISLRQRQAQCHCHAASPHTQANDHDHVERSGHEELEIVQFCPTASSPTTNVTKKRRLERHMPRWQEKVLTLVEETPKASKWILRLQEKGIFDAMCNGKAVSNLLLLDAERETRTTSREDFSMTRVFRSSPLARIEHYARVSVQKEMTAAVATSLANYQKLLVLSACVVLAGTGTASEDVYGIVRICMGNDVTDVHCRRILRGCRFVHELMDTLYMGGWGLRAFELLLLWNKTPAFYCTVAYAYGPSLELLKDRLCNKELTGDVEMSPATWTSIFAPKIIKDILGECIEVAKVAELLGYKYTSLFNTRVNAWDYRESPDQSQVMRVE
;
A
#
# COMPACT_ATOMS: atom_id res chain seq x y z
N MET A 1 17.85 27.18 -9.82
CA MET A 1 18.43 25.84 -10.01
C MET A 1 17.28 24.90 -10.31
N THR A 2 17.12 24.52 -11.58
CA THR A 2 16.06 23.63 -12.07
C THR A 2 16.32 22.21 -11.56
N SER A 3 15.39 21.64 -10.80
CA SER A 3 15.49 20.27 -10.28
C SER A 3 15.39 19.27 -11.43
N ALA A 4 16.39 18.42 -11.61
CA ALA A 4 16.35 17.35 -12.60
C ALA A 4 15.24 16.34 -12.29
N ILE A 5 14.55 15.87 -13.33
CA ILE A 5 13.56 14.79 -13.27
C ILE A 5 14.30 13.47 -12.93
N ASP A 6 13.63 12.57 -12.23
CA ASP A 6 14.12 11.22 -11.86
C ASP A 6 15.35 11.16 -10.94
N ASN A 7 15.60 12.21 -10.13
CA ASN A 7 16.78 12.28 -9.25
C ASN A 7 18.10 12.07 -10.02
N PHE A 8 18.14 12.43 -11.31
CA PHE A 8 19.31 12.25 -12.16
C PHE A 8 20.54 12.91 -11.54
N ARG A 9 21.57 12.10 -11.23
CA ARG A 9 22.83 12.55 -10.64
C ARG A 9 23.92 12.61 -11.71
N GLY A 10 23.83 13.59 -12.60
CA GLY A 10 24.83 13.87 -13.62
C GLY A 10 24.91 15.35 -13.95
N SER A 11 25.88 15.72 -14.78
CA SER A 11 26.01 17.07 -15.31
C SER A 11 24.80 17.45 -16.18
N PRO A 12 24.53 18.76 -16.39
CA PRO A 12 23.46 19.20 -17.28
C PRO A 12 23.56 18.63 -18.70
N SER A 13 24.79 18.45 -19.21
CA SER A 13 25.06 17.85 -20.53
C SER A 13 24.64 16.38 -20.59
N GLU A 14 24.93 15.61 -19.53
CA GLU A 14 24.51 14.21 -19.42
C GLU A 14 23.00 14.09 -19.22
N TYR A 15 22.39 15.07 -18.55
CA TYR A 15 20.94 15.12 -18.36
C TYR A 15 20.20 15.35 -19.69
N ILE A 16 20.73 16.23 -20.55
CA ILE A 16 20.19 16.44 -21.91
C ILE A 16 20.26 15.13 -22.73
N LEU A 17 21.41 14.46 -22.72
CA LEU A 17 21.59 13.18 -23.41
C LEU A 17 20.65 12.08 -22.86
N TYR A 18 20.42 12.07 -21.54
CA TYR A 18 19.44 11.17 -20.90
C TYR A 18 18.02 11.43 -21.42
N LEU A 19 17.61 12.71 -21.50
CA LEU A 19 16.29 13.09 -22.01
C LEU A 19 16.12 12.72 -23.50
N GLU A 20 17.13 12.97 -24.33
CA GLU A 20 17.12 12.62 -25.76
C GLU A 20 16.96 11.11 -25.98
N LYS A 21 17.74 10.29 -25.26
CA LYS A 21 17.62 8.82 -25.30
C LYS A 21 16.23 8.36 -24.87
N THR A 22 15.69 8.98 -23.83
CA THR A 22 14.35 8.67 -23.31
C THR A 22 13.28 8.96 -24.35
N ILE A 23 13.32 10.13 -25.00
CA ILE A 23 12.39 10.51 -26.08
C ILE A 23 12.47 9.54 -27.26
N ILE A 24 13.68 9.16 -27.70
CA ILE A 24 13.85 8.21 -28.80
C ILE A 24 13.23 6.85 -28.44
N SER A 25 13.47 6.35 -27.23
CA SER A 25 12.91 5.07 -26.77
C SER A 25 11.38 5.08 -26.72
N LEU A 26 10.78 6.20 -26.31
CA LEU A 26 9.33 6.36 -26.25
C LEU A 26 8.71 6.38 -27.65
N ARG A 27 9.34 7.07 -28.61
CA ARG A 27 8.88 7.09 -30.01
C ARG A 27 8.96 5.70 -30.66
N GLN A 28 10.03 4.95 -30.40
CA GLN A 28 10.17 3.58 -30.91
C GLN A 28 9.08 2.64 -30.35
N ARG A 29 8.75 2.76 -29.06
CA ARG A 29 7.66 1.98 -28.44
C ARG A 29 6.30 2.36 -29.01
N GLN A 30 6.06 3.64 -29.25
CA GLN A 30 4.81 4.11 -29.86
C GLN A 30 4.63 3.56 -31.28
N ALA A 31 5.72 3.46 -32.06
CA ALA A 31 5.68 2.84 -33.38
C ALA A 31 5.41 1.32 -33.34
N GLN A 32 5.93 0.62 -32.31
CA GLN A 32 5.71 -0.83 -32.13
C GLN A 32 4.28 -1.19 -31.70
N CYS A 33 3.59 -0.31 -30.96
CA CYS A 33 2.20 -0.53 -30.56
C CYS A 33 1.18 -0.44 -31.72
N HIS A 34 1.58 0.00 -32.92
CA HIS A 34 0.66 0.13 -34.06
C HIS A 34 0.73 -1.01 -35.08
N CYS A 35 1.57 -2.03 -34.88
CA CYS A 35 1.79 -3.08 -35.89
C CYS A 35 1.51 -4.53 -35.46
N HIS A 36 1.01 -4.80 -34.24
CA HIS A 36 0.69 -6.17 -33.81
C HIS A 36 -0.82 -6.43 -33.73
N ALA A 37 -1.43 -6.65 -34.90
CA ALA A 37 -2.72 -7.32 -35.04
C ALA A 37 -2.67 -8.33 -36.20
N ALA A 38 -2.05 -9.51 -35.97
CA ALA A 38 -2.30 -10.74 -36.73
C ALA A 38 -1.51 -11.96 -36.17
N SER A 39 -2.23 -12.87 -35.49
CA SER A 39 -2.11 -14.37 -35.46
C SER A 39 -0.76 -15.08 -35.19
N PRO A 40 -0.72 -16.44 -35.07
CA PRO A 40 -1.62 -17.41 -34.43
C PRO A 40 -0.87 -18.45 -33.53
N HIS A 41 -1.66 -19.32 -32.88
CA HIS A 41 -1.35 -20.61 -32.21
C HIS A 41 0.04 -21.27 -32.33
N THR A 42 0.55 -21.83 -31.22
CA THR A 42 1.34 -23.08 -31.22
C THR A 42 1.19 -23.86 -29.89
N GLN A 43 1.02 -25.18 -30.00
CA GLN A 43 0.98 -26.21 -28.93
C GLN A 43 2.38 -26.76 -28.59
N ALA A 44 2.57 -27.29 -27.37
CA ALA A 44 3.48 -28.40 -26.98
C ALA A 44 3.53 -28.44 -25.42
N ASN A 45 3.04 -29.48 -24.73
CA ASN A 45 3.58 -30.82 -24.42
C ASN A 45 4.16 -30.94 -22.99
N ASP A 46 3.66 -31.98 -22.29
CA ASP A 46 4.21 -32.83 -21.22
C ASP A 46 5.33 -32.35 -20.29
N HIS A 47 5.12 -32.53 -18.98
CA HIS A 47 5.95 -33.46 -18.19
C HIS A 47 5.36 -33.84 -16.81
N ASP A 48 5.74 -35.04 -16.41
CA ASP A 48 5.34 -35.91 -15.29
C ASP A 48 5.69 -35.49 -13.85
N HIS A 49 5.08 -36.26 -12.93
CA HIS A 49 5.58 -36.73 -11.62
C HIS A 49 5.56 -35.78 -10.40
N VAL A 50 4.81 -36.14 -9.35
CA VAL A 50 5.26 -36.91 -8.16
C VAL A 50 4.14 -36.90 -7.11
N GLU A 51 3.69 -38.09 -6.71
CA GLU A 51 2.86 -38.33 -5.54
C GLU A 51 3.66 -38.13 -4.24
N ARG A 52 3.08 -37.46 -3.25
CA ARG A 52 3.48 -37.62 -1.85
C ARG A 52 2.28 -37.46 -0.94
N SER A 53 1.76 -38.59 -0.46
CA SER A 53 0.83 -38.65 0.66
C SER A 53 1.63 -38.55 1.96
N GLY A 54 1.15 -37.74 2.90
CA GLY A 54 1.66 -37.63 4.24
C GLY A 54 0.46 -37.47 5.17
N HIS A 55 0.08 -38.56 5.83
CA HIS A 55 -0.88 -38.55 6.93
C HIS A 55 -0.15 -38.02 8.16
N GLU A 56 -0.59 -36.87 8.69
CA GLU A 56 -0.23 -36.43 10.04
C GLU A 56 -1.38 -36.77 10.99
N GLU A 57 -1.07 -37.66 11.94
CA GLU A 57 -1.89 -38.15 13.03
C GLU A 57 -1.85 -37.12 14.17
N LEU A 58 -3.01 -36.62 14.59
CA LEU A 58 -3.14 -35.64 15.67
C LEU A 58 -3.05 -36.34 17.04
N GLU A 59 -1.97 -36.08 17.78
CA GLU A 59 -1.78 -36.54 19.15
C GLU A 59 -2.54 -35.61 20.14
N ILE A 60 -3.56 -36.15 20.80
CA ILE A 60 -4.32 -35.43 21.83
C ILE A 60 -3.59 -35.60 23.18
N VAL A 61 -2.99 -34.51 23.66
CA VAL A 61 -2.34 -34.49 24.99
C VAL A 61 -3.41 -34.34 26.08
N GLN A 62 -3.58 -35.40 26.87
CA GLN A 62 -4.49 -35.43 28.01
C GLN A 62 -3.85 -34.76 29.24
N PHE A 63 -4.42 -33.66 29.70
CA PHE A 63 -3.99 -32.92 30.88
C PHE A 63 -4.57 -33.55 32.17
N CYS A 64 -3.71 -34.07 33.04
CA CYS A 64 -4.08 -34.56 34.38
C CYS A 64 -3.61 -33.56 35.45
N PRO A 65 -4.51 -32.91 36.21
CA PRO A 65 -4.11 -32.08 37.33
C PRO A 65 -4.24 -32.89 38.62
N THR A 66 -3.11 -33.31 39.21
CA THR A 66 -2.94 -33.40 40.68
C THR A 66 -1.53 -33.89 41.02
N ALA A 67 -0.77 -33.08 41.77
CA ALA A 67 -0.17 -33.48 43.05
C ALA A 67 0.84 -32.43 43.52
N SER A 68 0.58 -31.95 44.73
CA SER A 68 1.43 -31.19 45.63
C SER A 68 2.71 -31.90 46.05
N SER A 69 3.85 -31.19 45.93
CA SER A 69 4.91 -30.93 46.95
C SER A 69 6.33 -30.95 46.33
N PRO A 70 7.43 -30.53 47.02
CA PRO A 70 7.63 -29.44 47.98
C PRO A 70 8.77 -28.47 47.55
N THR A 71 8.94 -27.42 48.34
CA THR A 71 9.96 -26.36 48.32
C THR A 71 11.42 -26.83 48.14
N THR A 72 12.05 -26.42 47.04
CA THR A 72 13.51 -26.23 46.97
C THR A 72 13.81 -24.75 46.70
N ASN A 73 14.38 -24.10 47.71
CA ASN A 73 14.97 -22.76 47.64
C ASN A 73 16.18 -22.76 46.70
N VAL A 74 15.92 -22.62 45.41
CA VAL A 74 16.93 -22.19 44.45
C VAL A 74 16.82 -20.68 44.37
N THR A 75 17.83 -19.99 44.91
CA THR A 75 18.11 -18.57 44.68
C THR A 75 18.35 -18.34 43.19
N LYS A 76 17.25 -18.31 42.43
CA LYS A 76 17.24 -17.84 41.04
C LYS A 76 17.60 -16.37 41.07
N LYS A 77 18.87 -16.07 40.77
CA LYS A 77 19.28 -14.78 40.20
C LYS A 77 18.37 -14.54 38.99
N ARG A 78 17.26 -13.86 39.24
CA ARG A 78 16.27 -13.46 38.25
C ARG A 78 17.01 -12.46 37.35
N ARG A 79 17.62 -12.96 36.27
CA ARG A 79 17.98 -12.10 35.14
C ARG A 79 16.68 -11.38 34.81
N LEU A 80 16.61 -10.07 35.09
CA LEU A 80 15.56 -9.24 34.52
C LEU A 80 15.78 -9.35 33.01
N GLU A 81 15.05 -10.25 32.37
CA GLU A 81 14.82 -10.20 30.94
C GLU A 81 14.32 -8.78 30.68
N ARG A 82 15.13 -7.98 29.99
CA ARG A 82 14.77 -6.62 29.64
C ARG A 82 13.57 -6.73 28.71
N HIS A 83 12.37 -6.59 29.28
CA HIS A 83 11.13 -6.65 28.55
C HIS A 83 11.14 -5.50 27.54
N MET A 84 11.20 -5.83 26.26
CA MET A 84 11.15 -4.85 25.18
C MET A 84 9.82 -4.08 25.27
N PRO A 85 9.83 -2.73 25.19
CA PRO A 85 8.59 -1.97 25.14
C PRO A 85 7.74 -2.36 23.93
N ARG A 86 6.41 -2.41 24.10
CA ARG A 86 5.47 -2.80 23.03
C ARG A 86 5.61 -1.97 21.75
N TRP A 87 5.90 -0.67 21.86
CA TRP A 87 6.09 0.18 20.67
C TRP A 87 7.30 -0.29 19.85
N GLN A 88 8.36 -0.73 20.52
CA GLN A 88 9.61 -1.16 19.89
C GLN A 88 9.41 -2.51 19.20
N GLU A 89 8.68 -3.43 19.82
CA GLU A 89 8.26 -4.69 19.19
C GLU A 89 7.52 -4.43 17.88
N LYS A 90 6.54 -3.51 17.89
CA LYS A 90 5.75 -3.16 16.70
C LYS A 90 6.60 -2.48 15.61
N VAL A 91 7.59 -1.67 15.98
CA VAL A 91 8.57 -1.12 15.04
C VAL A 91 9.35 -2.24 14.36
N LEU A 92 9.87 -3.20 15.14
CA LEU A 92 10.62 -4.32 14.58
C LEU A 92 9.75 -5.19 13.67
N THR A 93 8.48 -5.39 14.00
CA THR A 93 7.53 -6.05 13.08
C THR A 93 7.44 -5.36 11.73
N LEU A 94 7.37 -4.02 11.68
CA LEU A 94 7.35 -3.30 10.40
C LEU A 94 8.64 -3.50 9.62
N VAL A 95 9.79 -3.46 10.31
CA VAL A 95 11.11 -3.67 9.69
C VAL A 95 11.23 -5.07 9.08
N GLU A 96 10.77 -6.09 9.79
CA GLU A 96 10.78 -7.49 9.33
C GLU A 96 9.84 -7.72 8.15
N GLU A 97 8.69 -7.05 8.13
CA GLU A 97 7.71 -7.15 7.06
C GLU A 97 8.10 -6.35 5.81
N THR A 98 8.98 -5.35 5.93
CA THR A 98 9.42 -4.54 4.79
C THR A 98 10.24 -5.39 3.80
N PRO A 99 9.82 -5.49 2.54
CA PRO A 99 10.56 -6.26 1.56
C PRO A 99 11.83 -5.53 1.09
N LYS A 100 12.85 -6.31 0.72
CA LYS A 100 14.04 -5.81 0.03
C LYS A 100 13.66 -5.24 -1.33
N ALA A 101 14.43 -4.27 -1.83
CA ALA A 101 14.20 -3.65 -3.14
C ALA A 101 14.10 -4.71 -4.25
N SER A 102 15.01 -5.69 -4.24
CA SER A 102 15.05 -6.77 -5.23
C SER A 102 13.84 -7.71 -5.21
N LYS A 103 13.02 -7.67 -4.16
CA LYS A 103 11.80 -8.48 -4.02
C LYS A 103 10.53 -7.63 -4.05
N TRP A 104 10.64 -6.34 -4.36
CA TRP A 104 9.53 -5.38 -4.26
C TRP A 104 8.32 -5.81 -5.11
N ILE A 105 8.52 -6.00 -6.41
CA ILE A 105 7.46 -6.35 -7.36
C ILE A 105 6.85 -7.71 -7.01
N LEU A 106 7.68 -8.71 -6.72
CA LEU A 106 7.22 -10.04 -6.30
C LEU A 106 6.28 -9.95 -5.09
N ARG A 107 6.64 -9.14 -4.09
CA ARG A 107 5.84 -8.99 -2.86
C ARG A 107 4.52 -8.26 -3.10
N LEU A 108 4.49 -7.29 -4.02
CA LEU A 108 3.26 -6.66 -4.44
C LEU A 108 2.34 -7.63 -5.19
N GLN A 109 2.90 -8.51 -6.02
CA GLN A 109 2.17 -9.56 -6.73
C GLN A 109 1.62 -10.62 -5.78
N GLU A 110 2.43 -11.14 -4.85
CA GLU A 110 2.01 -12.09 -3.80
C GLU A 110 0.82 -11.57 -2.97
N LYS A 111 0.73 -10.25 -2.81
CA LYS A 111 -0.35 -9.58 -2.06
C LYS A 111 -1.53 -9.15 -2.94
N GLY A 112 -1.48 -9.36 -4.26
CA GLY A 112 -2.47 -8.88 -5.21
C GLY A 112 -2.54 -7.35 -5.36
N ILE A 113 -1.62 -6.61 -4.72
CA ILE A 113 -1.57 -5.14 -4.74
C ILE A 113 -1.10 -4.67 -6.12
N PHE A 114 -0.18 -5.40 -6.75
CA PHE A 114 0.36 -5.04 -8.06
C PHE A 114 -0.75 -4.85 -9.11
N ASP A 115 -1.66 -5.82 -9.21
CA ASP A 115 -2.76 -5.78 -10.17
C ASP A 115 -3.79 -4.69 -9.83
N ALA A 116 -4.03 -4.44 -8.54
CA ALA A 116 -4.92 -3.37 -8.10
C ALA A 116 -4.37 -1.98 -8.47
N MET A 117 -3.06 -1.79 -8.39
CA MET A 117 -2.36 -0.55 -8.72
C MET A 117 -2.23 -0.34 -10.23
N CYS A 118 -1.96 -1.40 -11.01
CA CYS A 118 -1.80 -1.32 -12.47
C CYS A 118 -3.11 -1.02 -13.22
N ASN A 119 -4.26 -1.30 -12.62
CA ASN A 119 -5.57 -1.14 -13.26
C ASN A 119 -6.31 0.12 -12.78
N GLY A 120 -5.66 0.98 -11.99
CA GLY A 120 -6.30 2.13 -11.33
C GLY A 120 -7.34 1.78 -10.25
N LYS A 121 -7.74 0.50 -10.15
CA LYS A 121 -8.75 -0.01 -9.20
C LYS A 121 -8.43 0.35 -7.76
N ALA A 122 -7.15 0.39 -7.37
CA ALA A 122 -6.77 0.81 -6.03
C ALA A 122 -7.26 2.24 -5.73
N VAL A 123 -6.94 3.22 -6.57
CA VAL A 123 -7.34 4.61 -6.35
C VAL A 123 -8.85 4.79 -6.50
N SER A 124 -9.49 4.15 -7.49
CA SER A 124 -10.95 4.17 -7.64
C SER A 124 -11.67 3.65 -6.39
N ASN A 125 -11.19 2.55 -5.81
CA ASN A 125 -11.72 2.01 -4.56
C ASN A 125 -11.46 2.95 -3.39
N LEU A 126 -10.25 3.53 -3.27
CA LEU A 126 -9.92 4.46 -2.18
C LEU A 126 -10.78 5.71 -2.19
N LEU A 127 -11.13 6.22 -3.38
CA LEU A 127 -12.02 7.37 -3.57
C LEU A 127 -13.51 6.99 -3.56
N LEU A 128 -13.85 5.71 -3.31
CA LEU A 128 -15.22 5.18 -3.33
C LEU A 128 -15.96 5.36 -4.67
N LEU A 129 -15.24 5.60 -5.78
CA LEU A 129 -15.83 5.80 -7.11
C LEU A 129 -16.55 4.54 -7.62
N ASP A 130 -16.18 3.35 -7.12
CA ASP A 130 -16.79 2.08 -7.53
C ASP A 130 -17.96 1.62 -6.64
N ALA A 131 -18.15 2.20 -5.44
CA ALA A 131 -19.28 1.85 -4.56
C ALA A 131 -20.65 2.21 -5.20
N GLU A 132 -20.66 3.26 -6.04
CA GLU A 132 -21.82 3.64 -6.86
C GLU A 132 -21.99 2.79 -8.13
N ARG A 133 -20.93 2.09 -8.58
CA ARG A 133 -20.96 1.22 -9.77
C ARG A 133 -21.32 -0.22 -9.45
N GLU A 134 -20.86 -0.77 -8.32
CA GLU A 134 -21.17 -2.14 -7.90
C GLU A 134 -22.65 -2.33 -7.54
N THR A 135 -23.31 -1.28 -7.03
CA THR A 135 -24.78 -1.26 -6.85
C THR A 135 -25.55 -1.32 -8.17
N ARG A 136 -24.91 -1.02 -9.31
CA ARG A 136 -25.53 -1.05 -10.65
C ARG A 136 -25.13 -2.26 -11.50
N THR A 137 -24.03 -2.96 -11.17
CA THR A 137 -23.44 -4.01 -12.03
C THR A 137 -23.62 -5.44 -11.52
N THR A 138 -24.24 -5.66 -10.36
CA THR A 138 -24.66 -7.01 -9.89
C THR A 138 -25.71 -7.70 -10.79
N SER A 139 -26.09 -7.10 -11.92
CA SER A 139 -27.04 -7.66 -12.89
C SER A 139 -26.43 -8.23 -14.17
N ARG A 140 -25.10 -8.21 -14.38
CA ARG A 140 -24.56 -8.52 -15.72
C ARG A 140 -23.16 -9.14 -15.79
N GLU A 141 -22.83 -10.05 -14.89
CA GLU A 141 -21.88 -11.10 -15.23
C GLU A 141 -22.66 -12.37 -15.55
N ASP A 142 -23.01 -12.50 -16.83
CA ASP A 142 -23.27 -13.77 -17.48
C ASP A 142 -22.00 -14.62 -17.36
N PHE A 143 -21.77 -15.21 -16.18
CA PHE A 143 -20.91 -16.36 -16.05
C PHE A 143 -21.49 -17.40 -16.99
N SER A 144 -20.80 -17.65 -18.11
CA SER A 144 -21.05 -18.77 -19.00
C SER A 144 -20.77 -20.09 -18.25
N MET A 145 -21.58 -20.39 -17.24
CA MET A 145 -21.62 -21.68 -16.54
C MET A 145 -21.78 -22.82 -17.54
N THR A 146 -22.43 -22.55 -18.67
CA THR A 146 -22.68 -23.49 -19.77
C THR A 146 -21.43 -24.12 -20.37
N ARG A 147 -20.24 -23.51 -20.27
CA ARG A 147 -18.97 -24.15 -20.72
C ARG A 147 -18.30 -25.02 -19.64
N VAL A 148 -18.43 -24.67 -18.36
CA VAL A 148 -17.83 -25.43 -17.24
C VAL A 148 -18.53 -26.78 -17.04
N PHE A 149 -19.84 -26.87 -17.30
CA PHE A 149 -20.61 -28.11 -17.17
C PHE A 149 -20.22 -29.23 -18.16
N ARG A 150 -19.46 -28.94 -19.23
CA ARG A 150 -18.97 -29.94 -20.20
C ARG A 150 -17.51 -30.37 -19.98
N SER A 151 -16.87 -29.89 -18.92
CA SER A 151 -15.47 -30.21 -18.60
C SER A 151 -15.33 -31.42 -17.66
N SER A 152 -14.18 -32.10 -17.71
CA SER A 152 -13.90 -33.24 -16.83
C SER A 152 -13.97 -32.82 -15.35
N PRO A 153 -14.28 -33.73 -14.41
CA PRO A 153 -14.29 -33.41 -12.99
C PRO A 153 -13.01 -32.73 -12.49
N LEU A 154 -11.84 -33.14 -13.01
CA LEU A 154 -10.55 -32.53 -12.70
C LEU A 154 -10.48 -31.07 -13.15
N ALA A 155 -10.90 -30.75 -14.38
CA ALA A 155 -10.92 -29.37 -14.87
C ALA A 155 -11.87 -28.46 -14.07
N ARG A 156 -12.99 -29.00 -13.56
CA ARG A 156 -13.90 -28.25 -12.68
C ARG A 156 -13.30 -27.97 -11.31
N ILE A 157 -12.63 -28.97 -10.71
CA ILE A 157 -11.93 -28.81 -9.42
C ILE A 157 -10.79 -27.80 -9.58
N GLU A 158 -10.00 -27.91 -10.64
CA GLU A 158 -8.92 -26.97 -10.94
C GLU A 158 -9.46 -25.55 -11.13
N HIS A 159 -10.57 -25.38 -11.86
CA HIS A 159 -11.24 -24.10 -12.00
C HIS A 159 -11.74 -23.55 -10.65
N TYR A 160 -12.39 -24.37 -9.83
CA TYR A 160 -12.87 -23.96 -8.51
C TYR A 160 -11.72 -23.56 -7.57
N ALA A 161 -10.60 -24.30 -7.61
CA ALA A 161 -9.40 -23.98 -6.86
C ALA A 161 -8.83 -22.62 -7.28
N ARG A 162 -8.69 -22.38 -8.60
CA ARG A 162 -8.26 -21.08 -9.14
C ARG A 162 -9.18 -19.94 -8.68
N VAL A 163 -10.50 -20.13 -8.78
CA VAL A 163 -11.49 -19.12 -8.35
C VAL A 163 -11.40 -18.87 -6.84
N SER A 164 -11.20 -19.91 -6.03
CA SER A 164 -11.09 -19.76 -4.57
C SER A 164 -9.83 -18.97 -4.19
N VAL A 165 -8.68 -19.29 -4.80
CA VAL A 165 -7.43 -18.53 -4.62
C VAL A 165 -7.61 -17.07 -5.06
N GLN A 166 -8.27 -16.84 -6.20
CA GLN A 166 -8.55 -15.47 -6.67
C GLN A 166 -9.43 -14.70 -5.68
N LYS A 167 -10.46 -15.34 -5.11
CA LYS A 167 -11.34 -14.74 -4.10
C LYS A 167 -10.60 -14.40 -2.82
N GLU A 168 -9.73 -15.30 -2.34
CA GLU A 168 -8.88 -15.04 -1.18
C GLU A 168 -7.96 -13.84 -1.42
N MET A 169 -7.30 -13.79 -2.57
CA MET A 169 -6.44 -12.65 -2.94
C MET A 169 -7.25 -11.34 -3.00
N THR A 170 -8.46 -11.39 -3.56
CA THR A 170 -9.36 -10.23 -3.62
C THR A 170 -9.76 -9.76 -2.22
N ALA A 171 -10.05 -10.68 -1.29
CA ALA A 171 -10.38 -10.36 0.09
C ALA A 171 -9.19 -9.76 0.86
N ALA A 172 -7.97 -10.26 0.61
CA ALA A 172 -6.75 -9.71 1.20
C ALA A 172 -6.46 -8.28 0.72
N VAL A 173 -6.62 -8.02 -0.58
CA VAL A 173 -6.50 -6.67 -1.17
C VAL A 173 -7.58 -5.75 -0.61
N ALA A 174 -8.85 -6.19 -0.59
CA ALA A 174 -9.96 -5.42 -0.05
C ALA A 174 -9.73 -5.03 1.42
N THR A 175 -9.21 -5.95 2.24
CA THR A 175 -8.84 -5.68 3.64
C THR A 175 -7.75 -4.62 3.73
N SER A 176 -6.73 -4.71 2.87
CA SER A 176 -5.62 -3.75 2.83
C SER A 176 -6.09 -2.35 2.43
N LEU A 177 -6.94 -2.27 1.40
CA LEU A 177 -7.57 -1.03 0.97
C LEU A 177 -8.47 -0.45 2.06
N ALA A 178 -9.29 -1.26 2.74
CA ALA A 178 -10.15 -0.80 3.83
C ALA A 178 -9.36 -0.23 5.01
N ASN A 179 -8.25 -0.88 5.40
CA ASN A 179 -7.37 -0.34 6.43
C ASN A 179 -6.72 0.97 6.00
N TYR A 180 -6.34 1.09 4.73
CA TYR A 180 -5.78 2.33 4.20
C TYR A 180 -6.81 3.45 4.09
N GLN A 181 -8.06 3.16 3.68
CA GLN A 181 -9.17 4.11 3.70
C GLN A 181 -9.43 4.65 5.10
N LYS A 182 -9.43 3.77 6.12
CA LYS A 182 -9.55 4.20 7.52
C LYS A 182 -8.44 5.18 7.89
N LEU A 183 -7.20 4.88 7.51
CA LEU A 183 -6.08 5.80 7.73
C LEU A 183 -6.30 7.14 7.00
N LEU A 184 -6.73 7.13 5.73
CA LEU A 184 -7.01 8.33 4.95
C LEU A 184 -8.10 9.20 5.58
N VAL A 185 -9.20 8.60 6.06
CA VAL A 185 -10.28 9.31 6.77
C VAL A 185 -9.77 9.94 8.07
N LEU A 186 -8.99 9.20 8.85
CA LEU A 186 -8.40 9.73 10.09
C LEU A 186 -7.37 10.83 9.81
N SER A 187 -6.64 10.73 8.70
CA SER A 187 -5.73 11.79 8.25
C SER A 187 -6.48 13.03 7.76
N ALA A 188 -7.62 12.88 7.09
CA ALA A 188 -8.52 14.00 6.79
C ALA A 188 -9.01 14.68 8.07
N CYS A 189 -9.29 13.92 9.13
CA CYS A 189 -9.61 14.46 10.45
C CYS A 189 -8.46 15.27 11.07
N VAL A 190 -7.20 14.87 10.86
CA VAL A 190 -6.02 15.67 11.26
C VAL A 190 -6.01 17.02 10.55
N VAL A 191 -6.30 17.03 9.24
CA VAL A 191 -6.37 18.25 8.43
C VAL A 191 -7.50 19.16 8.93
N LEU A 192 -8.72 18.64 9.10
CA LEU A 192 -9.88 19.40 9.59
C LEU A 192 -9.63 20.03 10.97
N ALA A 193 -9.06 19.27 11.90
CA ALA A 193 -8.66 19.80 13.20
C ALA A 193 -7.61 20.92 13.06
N GLY A 194 -6.67 20.76 12.13
CA GLY A 194 -5.64 21.75 11.82
C GLY A 194 -6.17 23.03 11.15
N THR A 195 -7.32 22.96 10.48
CA THR A 195 -8.01 24.12 9.88
C THR A 195 -9.02 24.79 10.82
N GLY A 196 -9.15 24.32 12.06
CA GLY A 196 -10.01 24.94 13.08
C GLY A 196 -11.42 24.38 13.17
N THR A 197 -11.72 23.23 12.55
CA THR A 197 -13.00 22.53 12.76
C THR A 197 -13.15 22.12 14.24
N ALA A 198 -14.38 22.20 14.77
CA ALA A 198 -14.65 21.88 16.17
C ALA A 198 -14.23 20.44 16.51
N SER A 199 -13.61 20.26 17.68
CA SER A 199 -13.12 18.94 18.11
C SER A 199 -14.25 17.91 18.24
N GLU A 200 -15.46 18.34 18.59
CA GLU A 200 -16.62 17.46 18.71
C GLU A 200 -16.98 16.80 17.37
N ASP A 201 -17.05 17.58 16.29
CA ASP A 201 -17.33 17.10 14.94
C ASP A 201 -16.24 16.14 14.45
N VAL A 202 -14.97 16.54 14.62
CA VAL A 202 -13.82 15.73 14.24
C VAL A 202 -13.80 14.41 15.00
N TYR A 203 -14.03 14.43 16.32
CA TYR A 203 -14.06 13.21 17.13
C TYR A 203 -15.29 12.35 16.81
N GLY A 204 -16.41 12.93 16.38
CA GLY A 204 -17.55 12.19 15.83
C GLY A 204 -17.14 11.26 14.69
N ILE A 205 -16.38 11.78 13.72
CA ILE A 205 -15.88 11.00 12.58
C ILE A 205 -14.87 9.93 13.03
N VAL A 206 -13.96 10.29 13.95
CA VAL A 206 -12.99 9.32 14.49
C VAL A 206 -13.70 8.14 15.17
N ARG A 207 -14.78 8.39 15.91
CA ARG A 207 -15.59 7.35 16.57
C ARG A 207 -16.32 6.46 15.56
N ILE A 208 -16.82 7.00 14.45
CA ILE A 208 -17.38 6.17 13.37
C ILE A 208 -16.32 5.20 12.83
N CYS A 209 -15.07 5.67 12.67
CA CYS A 209 -13.99 4.86 12.11
C CYS A 209 -13.44 3.81 13.08
N MET A 210 -13.36 4.15 14.38
CA MET A 210 -12.66 3.36 15.41
C MET A 210 -13.59 2.63 16.39
N GLY A 211 -14.88 2.97 16.41
CA GLY A 211 -15.88 2.50 17.37
C GLY A 211 -16.48 3.63 18.21
N ASN A 212 -17.78 3.55 18.48
CA ASN A 212 -18.54 4.62 19.16
C ASN A 212 -18.12 4.85 20.62
N ASP A 213 -17.56 3.85 21.28
CA ASP A 213 -17.17 3.91 22.71
C ASP A 213 -15.79 4.54 22.94
N VAL A 214 -15.19 5.10 21.89
CA VAL A 214 -13.85 5.70 21.95
C VAL A 214 -13.90 7.08 22.62
N THR A 215 -13.09 7.23 23.67
CA THR A 215 -12.95 8.51 24.42
C THR A 215 -12.21 9.58 23.62
N ASP A 216 -12.44 10.86 23.93
CA ASP A 216 -11.74 12.00 23.32
C ASP A 216 -10.22 11.93 23.45
N VAL A 217 -9.74 11.44 24.60
CA VAL A 217 -8.31 11.21 24.83
C VAL A 217 -7.77 10.21 23.82
N HIS A 218 -8.52 9.14 23.56
CA HIS A 218 -8.15 8.15 22.55
C HIS A 218 -8.24 8.74 21.14
N CYS A 219 -9.28 9.53 20.80
CA CYS A 219 -9.37 10.23 19.52
C CYS A 219 -8.11 11.09 19.26
N ARG A 220 -7.68 11.90 20.23
CA ARG A 220 -6.43 12.67 20.10
C ARG A 220 -5.20 11.80 19.87
N ARG A 221 -5.12 10.64 20.53
CA ARG A 221 -4.02 9.68 20.33
C ARG A 221 -4.05 9.07 18.93
N ILE A 222 -5.24 8.76 18.40
CA ILE A 222 -5.42 8.29 17.03
C ILE A 222 -4.94 9.34 16.03
N LEU A 223 -5.38 10.59 16.16
CA LEU A 223 -4.98 11.68 15.27
C LEU A 223 -3.46 11.93 15.32
N ARG A 224 -2.86 11.88 16.52
CA ARG A 224 -1.40 11.94 16.68
C ARG A 224 -0.69 10.77 16.00
N GLY A 225 -1.23 9.56 16.08
CA GLY A 225 -0.73 8.39 15.39
C GLY A 225 -0.81 8.53 13.86
N CYS A 226 -1.86 9.16 13.34
CA CYS A 226 -1.99 9.41 11.90
C CYS A 226 -0.95 10.43 11.42
N ARG A 227 -0.72 11.51 12.17
CA ARG A 227 0.37 12.46 11.87
C ARG A 227 1.74 11.77 11.88
N PHE A 228 1.99 10.90 12.87
CA PHE A 228 3.22 10.09 12.91
C PHE A 228 3.43 9.30 11.62
N VAL A 229 2.38 8.64 11.11
CA VAL A 229 2.49 7.85 9.87
C VAL A 229 2.90 8.73 8.69
N HIS A 230 2.35 9.94 8.56
CA HIS A 230 2.71 10.83 7.48
C HIS A 230 4.14 11.38 7.59
N GLU A 231 4.59 11.74 8.79
CA GLU A 231 5.99 12.11 9.02
C GLU A 231 6.95 10.93 8.76
N LEU A 232 6.53 9.70 9.06
CA LEU A 232 7.26 8.50 8.67
C LEU A 232 7.32 8.37 7.15
N MET A 233 6.21 8.54 6.43
CA MET A 233 6.21 8.47 4.96
C MET A 233 7.10 9.54 4.35
N ASP A 234 7.09 10.77 4.86
CA ASP A 234 8.00 11.85 4.44
C ASP A 234 9.46 11.46 4.68
N THR A 235 9.76 10.90 5.85
CA THR A 235 11.10 10.45 6.23
C THR A 235 11.60 9.32 5.32
N LEU A 236 10.76 8.33 5.02
CA LEU A 236 11.10 7.22 4.13
C LEU A 236 11.25 7.69 2.68
N TYR A 237 10.34 8.55 2.24
CA TYR A 237 10.39 9.18 0.92
C TYR A 237 11.74 9.87 0.70
N MET A 238 12.17 10.71 1.65
CA MET A 238 13.46 11.40 1.62
C MET A 238 14.65 10.46 1.83
N GLY A 239 14.42 9.31 2.48
CA GLY A 239 15.40 8.24 2.70
C GLY A 239 15.67 7.35 1.49
N GLY A 240 15.10 7.65 0.32
CA GLY A 240 15.36 6.94 -0.93
C GLY A 240 14.23 6.01 -1.40
N TRP A 241 13.15 5.87 -0.62
CA TRP A 241 11.98 5.10 -1.06
C TRP A 241 11.21 5.81 -2.18
N GLY A 242 11.22 7.15 -2.20
CA GLY A 242 10.37 7.93 -3.11
C GLY A 242 8.89 7.59 -2.89
N LEU A 243 8.11 7.54 -3.98
CA LEU A 243 6.67 7.26 -3.89
C LEU A 243 6.33 5.86 -3.34
N ARG A 244 7.26 4.91 -3.43
CA ARG A 244 7.11 3.56 -2.83
C ARG A 244 6.92 3.59 -1.32
N ALA A 245 7.33 4.68 -0.65
CA ALA A 245 7.07 4.85 0.78
C ALA A 245 5.58 4.67 1.10
N PHE A 246 4.69 5.24 0.29
CA PHE A 246 3.24 5.17 0.51
C PHE A 246 2.67 3.78 0.26
N GLU A 247 3.27 3.04 -0.67
CA GLU A 247 2.90 1.66 -0.99
C GLU A 247 3.21 0.70 0.18
N LEU A 248 4.15 1.04 1.06
CA LEU A 248 4.42 0.29 2.29
C LEU A 248 3.19 0.22 3.21
N LEU A 249 2.32 1.23 3.21
CA LEU A 249 1.11 1.22 4.03
C LEU A 249 0.13 0.11 3.59
N LEU A 250 0.06 -0.16 2.29
CA LEU A 250 -0.72 -1.28 1.75
C LEU A 250 -0.04 -2.62 2.04
N LEU A 251 1.30 -2.70 1.90
CA LEU A 251 2.04 -3.94 2.14
C LEU A 251 2.05 -4.35 3.62
N TRP A 252 2.28 -3.41 4.53
CA TRP A 252 2.24 -3.66 5.98
C TRP A 252 0.83 -3.98 6.46
N ASN A 253 -0.19 -3.43 5.79
CA ASN A 253 -1.61 -3.66 6.07
C ASN A 253 -1.94 -3.60 7.57
N LYS A 254 -1.52 -2.52 8.23
CA LYS A 254 -1.75 -2.31 9.68
C LYS A 254 -2.95 -1.41 9.92
N THR A 255 -3.64 -1.69 11.03
CA THR A 255 -4.74 -0.86 11.50
C THR A 255 -4.24 0.46 12.07
N PRO A 256 -5.07 1.52 12.12
CA PRO A 256 -4.69 2.78 12.77
C PRO A 256 -4.20 2.60 14.22
N ALA A 257 -4.80 1.68 14.98
CA ALA A 257 -4.42 1.38 16.36
C ALA A 257 -2.96 0.84 16.49
N PHE A 258 -2.48 0.10 15.48
CA PHE A 258 -1.09 -0.35 15.43
C PHE A 258 -0.14 0.86 15.42
N TYR A 259 -0.37 1.80 14.50
CA TYR A 259 0.46 2.99 14.37
C TYR A 259 0.38 3.89 15.60
N CYS A 260 -0.74 3.91 16.31
CA CYS A 260 -0.86 4.63 17.58
C CYS A 260 0.02 4.04 18.69
N THR A 261 0.23 2.72 18.67
CA THR A 261 1.15 2.05 19.58
C THR A 261 2.59 2.41 19.24
N VAL A 262 2.94 2.41 17.95
CA VAL A 262 4.27 2.82 17.47
C VAL A 262 4.55 4.29 17.81
N ALA A 263 3.58 5.18 17.56
CA ALA A 263 3.68 6.62 17.80
C ALA A 263 3.72 6.99 19.30
N TYR A 264 3.52 6.03 20.21
CA TYR A 264 3.64 6.28 21.65
C TYR A 264 5.03 6.82 22.02
N ALA A 265 6.08 6.24 21.42
CA ALA A 265 7.46 6.73 21.51
C ALA A 265 7.84 7.50 20.23
N TYR A 266 7.01 8.49 19.86
CA TYR A 266 7.05 9.20 18.57
C TYR A 266 8.46 9.43 18.00
N GLY A 267 9.34 10.17 18.69
CA GLY A 267 10.70 10.47 18.22
C GLY A 267 11.58 9.21 18.11
N PRO A 268 11.76 8.45 19.19
CA PRO A 268 12.55 7.20 19.17
C PRO A 268 12.08 6.18 18.11
N SER A 269 10.77 6.01 17.93
CA SER A 269 10.19 5.13 16.91
C SER A 269 10.53 5.59 15.50
N LEU A 270 10.43 6.89 15.24
CA LEU A 270 10.71 7.47 13.92
C LEU A 270 12.19 7.31 13.55
N GLU A 271 13.10 7.65 14.46
CA GLU A 271 14.55 7.48 14.22
C GLU A 271 14.92 6.01 14.04
N LEU A 272 14.38 5.11 14.86
CA LEU A 272 14.64 3.67 14.71
C LEU A 272 14.14 3.13 13.36
N LEU A 273 12.94 3.53 12.92
CA LEU A 273 12.42 3.14 11.60
C LEU A 273 13.28 3.71 10.48
N LYS A 274 13.67 4.98 10.55
CA LYS A 274 14.56 5.62 9.57
C LYS A 274 15.90 4.89 9.46
N ASP A 275 16.54 4.62 10.60
CA ASP A 275 17.84 3.92 10.64
C ASP A 275 17.76 2.52 10.02
N ARG A 276 16.64 1.82 10.23
CA ARG A 276 16.45 0.46 9.74
C ARG A 276 15.96 0.40 8.30
N LEU A 277 15.12 1.34 7.87
CA LEU A 277 14.40 1.28 6.59
C LEU A 277 15.07 2.10 5.48
N CYS A 278 15.90 3.09 5.79
CA CYS A 278 16.54 3.96 4.78
C CYS A 278 17.93 3.46 4.37
N ASN A 279 18.07 2.15 4.16
CA ASN A 279 19.31 1.53 3.72
C ASN A 279 19.21 1.03 2.27
N LYS A 280 20.36 0.91 1.59
CA LYS A 280 20.42 0.59 0.15
C LYS A 280 19.81 -0.76 -0.24
N GLU A 281 19.75 -1.73 0.69
CA GLU A 281 19.16 -3.04 0.42
C GLU A 281 17.63 -2.94 0.26
N LEU A 282 17.01 -2.00 0.98
CA LEU A 282 15.57 -1.76 0.93
C LEU A 282 15.19 -0.66 -0.09
N THR A 283 16.04 0.36 -0.24
CA THR A 283 15.76 1.53 -1.10
C THR A 283 16.40 1.48 -2.48
N GLY A 284 17.22 0.45 -2.78
CA GLY A 284 17.90 0.30 -4.06
C GLY A 284 16.98 0.33 -5.27
N ASP A 285 17.59 0.34 -6.46
CA ASP A 285 16.88 0.44 -7.73
C ASP A 285 15.90 -0.72 -7.87
N VAL A 286 14.62 -0.38 -8.02
CA VAL A 286 13.56 -1.31 -8.37
C VAL A 286 13.28 -1.13 -9.85
N GLU A 287 12.93 -2.22 -10.53
CA GLU A 287 12.44 -2.17 -11.90
C GLU A 287 11.38 -1.08 -12.04
N MET A 288 11.43 -0.33 -13.16
CA MET A 288 10.51 0.78 -13.37
C MET A 288 9.06 0.29 -13.31
N SER A 289 8.23 0.97 -12.51
CA SER A 289 6.81 0.70 -12.45
C SER A 289 6.17 0.79 -13.86
N PRO A 290 5.19 -0.07 -14.17
CA PRO A 290 4.46 0.00 -15.44
C PRO A 290 3.87 1.39 -15.69
N ALA A 291 3.67 1.74 -16.97
CA ALA A 291 3.07 3.03 -17.33
C ALA A 291 1.66 3.22 -16.76
N THR A 292 0.95 2.11 -16.49
CA THR A 292 -0.40 2.10 -15.92
C THR A 292 -0.42 2.13 -14.38
N TRP A 293 0.74 2.26 -13.73
CA TRP A 293 0.84 2.25 -12.27
C TRP A 293 0.32 3.55 -11.64
N THR A 294 -0.74 3.46 -10.84
CA THR A 294 -1.29 4.62 -10.12
C THR A 294 -0.79 4.66 -8.67
N SER A 295 0.20 5.49 -8.37
CA SER A 295 0.67 5.76 -7.00
C SER A 295 -0.45 6.26 -6.08
N ILE A 296 -0.42 5.80 -4.84
CA ILE A 296 -1.38 6.13 -3.79
C ILE A 296 -0.91 7.27 -2.88
N PHE A 297 -0.57 8.40 -3.47
CA PHE A 297 -0.03 9.54 -2.72
C PHE A 297 -1.09 10.17 -1.79
N ALA A 298 -0.94 9.94 -0.48
CA ALA A 298 -1.99 10.23 0.50
C ALA A 298 -2.46 11.70 0.53
N PRO A 299 -1.60 12.73 0.52
CA PRO A 299 -2.06 14.13 0.55
C PRO A 299 -2.99 14.50 -0.62
N LYS A 300 -2.77 13.94 -1.81
CA LYS A 300 -3.65 14.17 -2.97
C LYS A 300 -4.99 13.47 -2.77
N ILE A 301 -5.00 12.21 -2.35
CA ILE A 301 -6.24 11.48 -2.07
C ILE A 301 -7.06 12.19 -0.96
N ILE A 302 -6.40 12.67 0.09
CA ILE A 302 -7.06 13.42 1.18
C ILE A 302 -7.62 14.75 0.68
N LYS A 303 -6.90 15.47 -0.20
CA LYS A 303 -7.41 16.65 -0.89
C LYS A 303 -8.68 16.35 -1.66
N ASP A 304 -8.71 15.21 -2.36
CA ASP A 304 -9.86 14.81 -3.17
C ASP A 304 -11.06 14.45 -2.28
N ILE A 305 -10.82 13.82 -1.12
CA ILE A 305 -11.86 13.55 -0.10
C ILE A 305 -12.43 14.84 0.51
N LEU A 306 -11.56 15.83 0.80
CA LEU A 306 -11.96 17.08 1.46
C LEU A 306 -12.57 18.12 0.50
N GLY A 307 -12.49 17.90 -0.82
CA GLY A 307 -13.00 18.82 -1.82
C GLY A 307 -12.12 20.06 -2.03
N GLU A 308 -12.62 21.04 -2.78
CA GLU A 308 -11.85 22.18 -3.32
C GLU A 308 -11.35 23.19 -2.27
N CYS A 309 -11.83 23.12 -1.04
CA CYS A 309 -11.63 24.17 -0.03
C CYS A 309 -10.21 24.29 0.55
N ILE A 310 -9.33 23.31 0.34
CA ILE A 310 -7.99 23.25 0.97
C ILE A 310 -6.97 22.85 -0.08
N GLU A 311 -5.86 23.56 -0.26
CA GLU A 311 -4.82 23.17 -1.21
C GLU A 311 -4.02 21.93 -0.77
N VAL A 312 -3.48 21.16 -1.72
CA VAL A 312 -2.65 19.97 -1.41
C VAL A 312 -1.42 20.34 -0.57
N ALA A 313 -0.78 21.47 -0.85
CA ALA A 313 0.35 21.95 -0.05
C ALA A 313 -0.05 22.16 1.43
N LYS A 314 -1.25 22.70 1.67
CA LYS A 314 -1.76 22.91 3.03
C LYS A 314 -2.12 21.58 3.70
N VAL A 315 -2.69 20.64 2.96
CA VAL A 315 -2.91 19.26 3.44
C VAL A 315 -1.58 18.64 3.87
N ALA A 316 -0.55 18.70 3.02
CA ALA A 316 0.77 18.16 3.33
C ALA A 316 1.41 18.87 4.56
N GLU A 317 1.31 20.19 4.66
CA GLU A 317 1.80 20.93 5.83
C GLU A 317 1.15 20.43 7.13
N LEU A 318 -0.19 20.33 7.13
CA LEU A 318 -0.94 19.92 8.33
C LEU A 318 -0.67 18.46 8.73
N LEU A 319 -0.39 17.60 7.76
CA LEU A 319 0.02 16.21 8.00
C LEU A 319 1.49 16.07 8.44
N GLY A 320 2.27 17.15 8.44
CA GLY A 320 3.64 17.17 8.97
C GLY A 320 4.75 16.97 7.91
N TYR A 321 4.43 17.05 6.61
CA TYR A 321 5.44 16.95 5.58
C TYR A 321 6.30 18.21 5.52
N LYS A 322 7.63 18.05 5.47
CA LYS A 322 8.57 19.18 5.52
C LYS A 322 8.77 19.88 4.18
N TYR A 323 8.53 19.19 3.06
CA TYR A 323 8.81 19.68 1.72
C TYR A 323 7.55 19.93 0.90
N THR A 324 6.68 20.82 1.39
CA THR A 324 5.37 21.09 0.78
C THR A 324 5.45 21.60 -0.66
N SER A 325 6.51 22.33 -1.01
CA SER A 325 6.74 22.87 -2.36
C SER A 325 6.98 21.79 -3.42
N LEU A 326 7.58 20.66 -3.06
CA LEU A 326 7.80 19.54 -3.99
C LEU A 326 6.49 18.88 -4.44
N PHE A 327 5.44 18.99 -3.62
CA PHE A 327 4.16 18.36 -3.91
C PHE A 327 3.34 19.17 -4.91
N ASN A 328 3.41 20.50 -4.90
CA ASN A 328 2.72 21.33 -5.91
C ASN A 328 3.26 21.06 -7.32
N THR A 329 4.58 20.90 -7.49
CA THR A 329 5.17 20.57 -8.81
C THR A 329 4.80 19.17 -9.28
N ARG A 330 4.64 18.22 -8.35
CA ARG A 330 4.29 16.84 -8.68
C ARG A 330 2.80 16.67 -8.95
N VAL A 331 1.91 17.28 -8.19
CA VAL A 331 0.46 17.23 -8.47
C VAL A 331 0.16 17.70 -9.89
N ASN A 332 0.82 18.76 -10.37
CA ASN A 332 0.67 19.22 -11.75
C ASN A 332 1.18 18.21 -12.79
N ALA A 333 2.22 17.42 -12.46
CA ALA A 333 2.71 16.34 -13.34
C ALA A 333 1.82 15.07 -13.27
N TRP A 334 1.09 14.91 -12.17
CA TRP A 334 0.10 13.84 -11.94
C TRP A 334 -1.18 14.11 -12.73
N ASP A 335 -1.75 15.31 -12.63
CA ASP A 335 -2.95 15.72 -13.37
C ASP A 335 -2.72 15.66 -14.90
N TYR A 336 -1.47 15.84 -15.35
CA TYR A 336 -1.08 15.71 -16.76
C TYR A 336 -1.09 14.26 -17.28
N ARG A 337 -0.93 13.24 -16.41
CA ARG A 337 -1.00 11.82 -16.80
C ARG A 337 -2.42 11.28 -16.81
N GLU A 338 -3.32 11.86 -16.03
CA GLU A 338 -4.72 11.42 -15.95
C GLU A 338 -5.67 12.14 -16.91
N SER A 339 -5.21 13.18 -17.65
CA SER A 339 -5.98 13.77 -18.76
C SER A 339 -5.86 12.89 -20.02
N PRO A 340 -6.90 12.13 -20.41
CA PRO A 340 -6.84 11.26 -21.59
C PRO A 340 -7.00 12.04 -22.91
N ASP A 341 -7.22 13.36 -22.85
CA ASP A 341 -7.70 14.13 -23.98
C ASP A 341 -7.09 15.54 -24.03
N GLN A 342 -5.85 15.65 -24.49
CA GLN A 342 -5.32 16.91 -25.03
C GLN A 342 -4.71 16.73 -26.43
N SER A 343 -5.16 15.70 -27.16
CA SER A 343 -4.78 15.51 -28.57
C SER A 343 -5.68 16.29 -29.55
N GLN A 344 -6.70 17.02 -29.07
CA GLN A 344 -7.67 17.70 -29.94
C GLN A 344 -7.73 19.23 -29.88
N VAL A 345 -6.87 19.91 -29.10
CA VAL A 345 -6.84 21.39 -29.11
C VAL A 345 -5.51 21.88 -29.69
N MET A 346 -5.32 21.66 -30.99
CA MET A 346 -4.52 22.50 -31.90
C MET A 346 -4.95 22.19 -33.35
N ARG A 347 -6.17 22.61 -33.69
CA ARG A 347 -6.54 23.04 -35.05
C ARG A 347 -7.24 24.38 -34.95
N VAL A 348 -6.45 25.43 -35.05
CA VAL A 348 -6.76 26.82 -35.39
C VAL A 348 -5.45 27.29 -36.02
N GLU A 349 -5.31 27.63 -37.30
CA GLU A 349 -6.18 27.95 -38.44
C GLU A 349 -5.59 27.33 -39.71
#